data_AF-A0A7X3R5U0-F1
#
_entry.id   AF-A0A7X3R5U0-F1
#
_cell.length_a   1.000
_cell.length_b   1.000
_cell.length_c   1.000
_cell.angle_alpha   90.00
_cell.angle_beta   90.00
_cell.angle_gamma   90.00
#
_symmetry.space_group_name_H-M   'P 1'
#
loop_
_entity.id
_entity.type
_entity.pdbx_description
1 polymer ?
#
loop_
_entity_poly.entity_id
_entity_poly.type
_entity_poly.pdbx_seq_one_letter_code
_entity_poly.pdbx_strand_id
1 'polypeptide(L)'
;MKRDEDILLISCYELGHQPFSLASPAAHLNSIGYKVSVVDASIEPVPEDIVRRAGFIGISVPMHTAMRVGMDLARRIQNLNPGAHLCFYGLYAALNAEYLLSHGADSVIGGEFEQPLCDLVGRLCDGEPSAAA
;
A
#
# COMPACT_ATOMS: atom_id res chain seq x y z
N MET A 1 -1.05 -19.08 -13.41
CA MET A 1 -1.02 -17.67 -13.83
C MET A 1 -1.51 -16.90 -12.62
N LYS A 2 -0.61 -16.23 -11.87
CA LYS A 2 -1.00 -15.50 -10.64
C LYS A 2 -2.00 -14.42 -11.06
N ARG A 3 -3.10 -14.27 -10.31
CA ARG A 3 -4.26 -13.42 -10.65
C ARG A 3 -3.81 -12.00 -11.03
N ASP A 4 -4.44 -11.43 -12.06
CA ASP A 4 -4.26 -10.06 -12.57
C ASP A 4 -4.79 -9.01 -11.59
N GLU A 5 -4.53 -9.11 -10.29
CA GLU A 5 -4.81 -8.01 -9.38
C GLU A 5 -3.71 -6.98 -9.53
N ASP A 6 -4.06 -5.84 -10.14
CA ASP A 6 -3.15 -4.71 -10.27
C ASP A 6 -2.77 -4.26 -8.85
N ILE A 7 -1.46 -4.21 -8.57
CA ILE A 7 -0.92 -3.73 -7.30
C ILE A 7 -0.62 -2.25 -7.47
N LEU A 8 -1.09 -1.43 -6.54
CA LEU A 8 -0.74 -0.01 -6.45
C LEU A 8 0.03 0.27 -5.17
N LEU A 9 1.23 0.83 -5.27
CA LEU A 9 1.97 1.36 -4.14
C LEU A 9 2.01 2.89 -4.22
N ILE A 10 1.76 3.55 -3.09
CA ILE A 10 1.64 5.01 -3.01
C ILE A 10 2.55 5.54 -1.91
N SER A 11 3.44 6.46 -2.25
CA SER A 11 4.13 7.28 -1.24
C SER A 11 3.39 8.60 -1.12
N CYS A 12 3.11 9.01 0.11
CA CYS A 12 2.40 10.26 0.37
C CYS A 12 3.34 11.44 0.59
N TYR A 13 4.57 11.19 1.05
CA TYR A 13 5.61 12.20 1.25
C TYR A 13 6.93 11.58 1.75
N GLU A 14 8.05 11.91 1.10
CA GLU A 14 9.41 11.53 1.54
C GLU A 14 10.41 12.70 1.47
N LEU A 15 10.00 13.88 1.98
CA LEU A 15 10.88 15.06 2.08
C LEU A 15 11.50 15.52 0.74
N GLY A 16 10.84 15.21 -0.38
CA GLY A 16 11.33 15.53 -1.73
C GLY A 16 12.37 14.56 -2.28
N HIS A 17 12.66 13.45 -1.59
CA HIS A 17 13.49 12.37 -2.12
C HIS A 17 12.68 11.42 -2.98
N GLN A 18 13.36 10.74 -3.92
CA GLN A 18 12.76 9.61 -4.63
C GLN A 18 12.36 8.53 -3.62
N PRO A 19 11.09 8.09 -3.58
CA PRO A 19 10.61 7.18 -2.54
C PRO A 19 11.26 5.79 -2.61
N PHE A 20 12.20 5.49 -1.71
CA PHE A 20 12.74 4.13 -1.58
C PHE A 20 11.64 3.16 -1.16
N SER A 21 10.68 3.65 -0.37
CA SER A 21 9.51 2.89 0.05
C SER A 21 8.60 2.46 -1.12
N LEU A 22 8.75 3.03 -2.32
CA LEU A 22 8.09 2.55 -3.54
C LEU A 22 9.01 1.64 -4.33
N ALA A 23 10.25 2.09 -4.57
CA ALA A 23 11.18 1.40 -5.45
C ALA A 23 11.51 -0.02 -4.95
N SER A 24 11.82 -0.16 -3.66
CA SER A 24 12.21 -1.45 -3.07
C SER A 24 11.11 -2.51 -3.12
N PRO A 25 9.89 -2.27 -2.58
CA PRO A 25 8.84 -3.28 -2.59
C PRO A 25 8.30 -3.53 -4.00
N ALA A 26 8.26 -2.50 -4.87
CA ALA A 26 7.90 -2.71 -6.28
C ALA A 26 8.88 -3.67 -6.97
N ALA A 27 10.19 -3.53 -6.75
CA ALA A 27 11.18 -4.45 -7.31
C ALA A 27 10.97 -5.89 -6.82
N HIS A 28 10.70 -6.08 -5.52
CA HIS A 28 10.45 -7.41 -4.95
C HIS A 28 9.18 -8.06 -5.52
N LEU A 29 8.06 -7.32 -5.56
CA LEU A 29 6.79 -7.80 -6.11
C LEU A 29 6.90 -8.12 -7.61
N ASN A 30 7.57 -7.26 -8.39
CA ASN A 30 7.84 -7.51 -9.80
C ASN A 30 8.69 -8.77 -10.00
N SER A 31 9.69 -9.01 -9.14
CA SER A 31 10.58 -10.20 -9.24
C SER A 31 9.84 -11.54 -9.08
N ILE A 32 8.69 -11.53 -8.40
CA ILE A 32 7.85 -12.72 -8.19
C ILE A 32 6.61 -12.77 -9.12
N GLY A 33 6.59 -11.90 -10.13
CA GLY A 33 5.66 -11.93 -11.26
C GLY A 33 4.41 -11.06 -11.13
N TYR A 34 4.33 -10.18 -10.12
CA TYR A 34 3.21 -9.24 -10.01
C TYR A 34 3.43 -7.99 -10.85
N LYS A 35 2.32 -7.38 -11.30
CA LYS A 35 2.34 -6.10 -11.99
C LYS A 35 2.09 -4.97 -10.99
N VAL A 36 3.10 -4.13 -10.80
CA VAL A 36 3.07 -3.04 -9.81
C VAL A 36 3.04 -1.68 -10.48
N SER A 37 2.04 -0.87 -10.13
CA SER A 37 2.02 0.57 -10.38
C SER A 37 2.50 1.31 -9.14
N VAL A 38 3.31 2.34 -9.31
CA VAL A 38 3.80 3.18 -8.22
C VAL A 38 3.40 4.62 -8.45
N VAL A 39 2.99 5.33 -7.40
CA VAL A 39 2.65 6.76 -7.47
C VAL A 39 3.25 7.51 -6.28
N ASP A 40 3.92 8.62 -6.54
CA ASP A 40 4.29 9.58 -5.51
C ASP A 40 3.24 10.69 -5.45
N ALA A 41 2.33 10.57 -4.48
CA ALA A 41 1.24 11.51 -4.28
C ALA A 41 1.71 12.89 -3.81
N SER A 42 2.99 13.05 -3.44
CA SER A 42 3.58 14.35 -3.13
C SER A 42 3.98 15.14 -4.38
N ILE A 43 4.10 14.46 -5.52
CA ILE A 43 4.51 15.04 -6.80
C ILE A 43 3.33 15.13 -7.77
N GLU A 44 2.48 14.10 -7.82
CA GLU A 44 1.36 14.04 -8.75
C GLU A 44 0.07 13.47 -8.12
N PRO A 45 -1.12 13.80 -8.65
CA PRO A 45 -2.35 13.19 -8.18
C PRO A 45 -2.41 11.69 -8.45
N VAL A 46 -2.92 10.91 -7.49
CA VAL A 46 -3.17 9.47 -7.70
C VAL A 46 -4.27 9.28 -8.75
N PRO A 47 -4.00 8.62 -9.90
CA PRO A 47 -4.99 8.49 -10.96
C PRO A 47 -6.13 7.53 -10.57
N GLU A 48 -7.38 7.97 -10.70
CA GLU A 48 -8.54 7.22 -10.23
C GLU A 48 -8.74 5.89 -10.97
N ASP A 49 -8.37 5.82 -12.25
CA ASP A 49 -8.46 4.59 -13.05
C ASP A 49 -7.53 3.49 -12.52
N ILE A 50 -6.38 3.86 -11.94
CA ILE A 50 -5.47 2.92 -11.29
C ILE A 50 -6.05 2.45 -9.97
N VAL A 51 -6.60 3.38 -9.18
CA VAL A 51 -7.25 3.04 -7.90
C VAL A 51 -8.41 2.08 -8.11
N ARG A 52 -9.25 2.29 -9.12
CA ARG A 52 -10.47 1.48 -9.37
C ARG A 52 -10.20 0.04 -9.79
N ARG A 53 -9.04 -0.24 -10.38
CA ARG A 53 -8.67 -1.60 -10.83
C ARG A 53 -7.73 -2.31 -9.87
N ALA A 54 -7.14 -1.60 -8.92
CA ALA A 54 -6.19 -2.19 -7.99
C ALA A 54 -6.91 -3.13 -7.02
N GLY A 55 -6.46 -4.38 -6.96
CA GLY A 55 -6.93 -5.35 -5.95
C GLY A 55 -6.23 -5.15 -4.60
N PHE A 56 -4.99 -4.69 -4.65
CA PHE A 56 -4.18 -4.33 -3.48
C PHE A 56 -3.65 -2.91 -3.61
N ILE A 57 -3.78 -2.13 -2.53
CA ILE A 57 -3.23 -0.78 -2.43
C ILE A 57 -2.37 -0.66 -1.16
N GLY A 58 -1.07 -0.44 -1.34
CA GLY A 58 -0.11 -0.15 -0.27
C GLY A 58 0.15 1.35 -0.15
N ILE A 59 -0.02 1.92 1.05
CA ILE A 59 0.30 3.32 1.35
C ILE A 59 1.53 3.37 2.27
N SER A 60 2.62 3.95 1.77
CA SER A 60 3.82 4.15 2.57
C SER A 60 3.70 5.34 3.51
N VAL A 61 4.02 5.10 4.77
CA VAL A 61 3.99 6.08 5.85
C VAL A 61 5.29 6.03 6.66
N PRO A 62 6.43 6.50 6.09
CA PRO A 62 7.72 6.48 6.79
C PRO A 62 7.80 7.52 7.92
N MET A 63 6.88 8.50 7.94
CA MET A 63 6.81 9.57 8.93
C MET A 63 5.37 9.98 9.24
N HIS A 64 5.16 10.70 10.35
CA HIS A 64 3.84 11.17 10.79
C HIS A 64 3.11 11.99 9.72
N THR A 65 3.81 12.89 9.01
CA THR A 65 3.21 13.70 7.95
C THR A 65 2.65 12.83 6.81
N ALA A 66 3.43 11.82 6.37
CA ALA A 66 3.00 10.88 5.35
C ALA A 66 1.80 10.05 5.83
N MET A 67 1.75 9.67 7.11
CA MET A 67 0.61 8.98 7.70
C MET A 67 -0.68 9.81 7.62
N ARG A 68 -0.63 11.07 8.04
CA ARG A 68 -1.81 11.94 8.00
C ARG A 68 -2.35 12.11 6.57
N VAL A 69 -1.46 12.37 5.62
CA VAL A 69 -1.83 12.48 4.19
C VAL A 69 -2.36 11.15 3.64
N GLY A 70 -1.72 10.03 4.00
CA GLY A 70 -2.12 8.69 3.61
C GLY A 70 -3.51 8.32 4.13
N MET A 71 -3.88 8.75 5.33
CA MET A 71 -5.23 8.53 5.86
C MET A 71 -6.31 9.34 5.13
N ASP A 72 -6.01 10.57 4.73
CA ASP A 72 -6.92 11.37 3.91
C ASP A 72 -7.13 10.71 2.53
N LEU A 73 -6.04 10.19 1.95
CA LEU A 73 -6.07 9.44 0.71
C LEU A 73 -6.84 8.12 0.85
N ALA A 74 -6.63 7.37 1.92
CA ALA A 74 -7.32 6.11 2.23
C ALA A 74 -8.84 6.28 2.21
N ARG A 75 -9.36 7.33 2.86
CA ARG A 75 -10.81 7.63 2.84
C ARG A 75 -11.33 7.86 1.42
N ARG A 76 -10.55 8.51 0.56
CA ARG A 76 -10.92 8.69 -0.85
C ARG A 76 -10.88 7.37 -1.62
N ILE A 77 -9.84 6.56 -1.40
CA ILE A 77 -9.70 5.23 -2.02
C ILE A 77 -10.89 4.34 -1.66
N GLN A 78 -11.28 4.26 -0.39
CA GLN A 78 -12.42 3.45 0.06
C GLN A 78 -13.74 3.84 -0.62
N ASN A 79 -13.94 5.13 -0.91
CA ASN A 79 -15.11 5.57 -1.67
C ASN A 79 -15.03 5.21 -3.16
N LEU A 80 -13.83 5.19 -3.75
CA LEU A 80 -13.62 4.92 -5.17
C LEU A 80 -13.58 3.43 -5.49
N ASN A 81 -12.99 2.63 -4.58
CA ASN A 81 -12.80 1.20 -4.70
C ASN A 81 -12.91 0.54 -3.31
N PRO A 82 -14.14 0.25 -2.84
CA PRO A 82 -14.37 -0.40 -1.55
C PRO A 82 -13.97 -1.89 -1.54
N GLY A 83 -13.61 -2.47 -2.68
CA GLY A 83 -13.18 -3.86 -2.79
C GLY A 83 -11.66 -4.05 -2.77
N ALA A 84 -10.87 -2.98 -2.80
CA ALA A 84 -9.42 -3.06 -2.69
C ALA A 84 -9.00 -3.37 -1.26
N HIS A 85 -8.01 -4.24 -1.11
CA HIS A 85 -7.31 -4.43 0.16
C HIS A 85 -6.37 -3.25 0.41
N LEU A 86 -6.57 -2.54 1.52
CA LEU A 86 -5.80 -1.35 1.88
C LEU A 86 -4.77 -1.66 2.97
N CYS A 87 -3.49 -1.63 2.60
CA CYS A 87 -2.38 -1.83 3.51
C CYS A 87 -1.62 -0.53 3.78
N PHE A 88 -1.39 -0.20 5.05
CA PHE A 88 -0.42 0.82 5.42
C PHE A 88 0.91 0.16 5.77
N TYR A 89 2.02 0.71 5.26
CA TYR A 89 3.34 0.16 5.56
C TYR A 89 4.40 1.22 5.87
N GLY A 90 5.42 0.83 6.64
CA GLY A 90 6.52 1.68 7.07
C GLY A 90 6.52 1.93 8.58
N LEU A 91 7.52 2.69 9.05
CA LEU A 91 7.77 2.87 10.48
C LEU A 91 6.55 3.40 11.25
N TYR A 92 5.83 4.39 10.70
CA TYR A 92 4.66 4.95 11.37
C TYR A 92 3.42 4.09 11.21
N ALA A 93 3.41 3.12 10.29
CA ALA A 93 2.33 2.16 10.19
C ALA A 93 2.32 1.28 11.45
N ALA A 94 3.44 0.60 11.73
CA ALA A 94 3.56 -0.26 12.91
C ALA A 94 3.37 0.50 14.24
N LEU A 95 3.90 1.72 14.36
CA LEU A 95 3.73 2.54 15.57
C LEU A 95 2.27 2.95 15.83
N ASN A 96 1.41 2.90 14.81
CA ASN A 96 0.01 3.33 14.90
C ASN A 96 -0.95 2.25 14.39
N ALA A 97 -0.57 0.98 14.48
CA ALA A 97 -1.30 -0.13 13.87
C ALA A 97 -2.77 -0.19 14.31
N GLU A 98 -3.02 -0.18 15.62
CA GLU A 98 -4.38 -0.22 16.21
C GLU A 98 -5.25 0.93 15.69
N TYR A 99 -4.67 2.13 15.57
CA TYR A 99 -5.38 3.29 15.06
C TYR A 99 -5.70 3.14 13.57
N LEU A 100 -4.74 2.72 12.74
CA LEU A 100 -4.93 2.55 11.29
C LEU A 100 -5.97 1.47 11.00
N LEU A 101 -5.89 0.32 11.67
CA LEU A 101 -6.86 -0.78 11.53
C LEU A 101 -8.27 -0.34 11.94
N SER A 102 -8.40 0.40 13.04
CA SER A 102 -9.70 0.93 13.49
C SER A 102 -10.28 2.01 12.55
N HIS A 103 -9.47 2.56 11.65
CA HIS A 103 -9.85 3.63 10.72
C HIS A 103 -9.79 3.19 9.25
N GLY A 104 -9.89 1.88 9.01
CA GLY A 104 -10.18 1.32 7.69
C GLY A 104 -8.97 0.83 6.89
N ALA A 105 -7.81 0.67 7.51
CA ALA A 105 -6.77 -0.20 6.97
C ALA A 105 -7.18 -1.67 7.17
N ASP A 106 -6.94 -2.51 6.17
CA ASP A 106 -7.15 -3.96 6.25
C ASP A 106 -5.90 -4.71 6.74
N SER A 107 -4.73 -4.07 6.65
CA SER A 107 -3.49 -4.58 7.20
C SER A 107 -2.47 -3.46 7.46
N VAL A 108 -1.58 -3.74 8.39
CA VAL A 108 -0.44 -2.88 8.71
C VAL A 108 0.84 -3.69 8.61
N ILE A 109 1.89 -3.10 8.03
CA ILE A 109 3.22 -3.71 7.94
C ILE A 109 4.26 -2.71 8.46
N GLY A 110 5.14 -3.15 9.36
CA GLY A 110 6.17 -2.30 9.95
C GLY A 110 7.38 -2.05 9.06
N GLY A 111 8.56 -1.98 9.68
CA GLY A 111 9.84 -2.00 8.96
C GLY A 111 10.10 -3.35 8.29
N GLU A 112 11.08 -3.39 7.39
CA GLU A 112 11.43 -4.59 6.58
C GLU A 112 10.22 -5.12 5.79
N PHE A 113 9.54 -4.20 5.09
CA PHE A 113 8.22 -4.42 4.50
C PHE A 113 8.24 -5.22 3.20
N GLU A 114 9.39 -5.41 2.56
CA GLU A 114 9.47 -6.03 1.23
C GLU A 114 8.94 -7.46 1.20
N GLN A 115 9.45 -8.34 2.07
CA GLN A 115 9.00 -9.73 2.12
C GLN A 115 7.57 -9.84 2.68
N PRO A 116 7.19 -9.16 3.78
CA PRO A 116 5.81 -9.16 4.27
C PRO A 116 4.78 -8.68 3.24
N LEU A 117 5.11 -7.69 2.40
CA LEU A 117 4.23 -7.26 1.31
C LEU A 117 4.06 -8.34 0.26
N CYS A 118 5.15 -9.01 -0.14
CA CYS A 118 5.09 -10.15 -1.07
C CYS A 118 4.22 -11.28 -0.53
N ASP A 119 4.37 -11.62 0.74
CA ASP A 119 3.62 -12.70 1.39
C ASP A 119 2.13 -12.35 1.50
N LEU A 120 1.81 -11.12 1.90
CA LEU A 120 0.44 -10.64 2.00
C LEU A 120 -0.26 -10.64 0.64
N VAL A 121 0.37 -10.06 -0.38
CA VAL A 121 -0.17 -10.04 -1.75
C VAL A 121 -0.36 -11.47 -2.27
N GLY A 122 0.58 -12.37 -2.02
CA GLY A 122 0.47 -13.79 -2.34
C GLY A 122 -0.80 -14.43 -1.79
N ARG A 123 -1.03 -14.26 -0.49
CA ARG A 123 -2.21 -14.81 0.20
C ARG A 123 -3.51 -14.26 -0.35
N LEU A 124 -3.59 -12.94 -0.57
CA LEU A 124 -4.77 -12.30 -1.15
C LEU A 124 -5.09 -12.83 -2.56
N CYS A 125 -4.06 -12.99 -3.39
CA CYS A 125 -4.20 -13.60 -4.71
C CYS A 125 -4.67 -15.05 -4.63
N ASP A 126 -4.21 -15.82 -3.65
CA ASP A 126 -4.64 -17.21 -3.44
C ASP A 126 -6.04 -17.30 -2.78
N GLY A 127 -6.66 -16.17 -2.45
CA GLY A 127 -7.98 -16.09 -1.81
C GLY A 127 -7.95 -16.40 -0.32
N GLU A 128 -6.76 -16.40 0.28
CA GLU A 128 -6.58 -16.54 1.72
C GLU A 128 -6.82 -15.19 2.43
N PRO A 129 -7.34 -15.22 3.67
CA PRO A 129 -7.54 -14.01 4.44
C PRO A 129 -6.20 -13.29 4.73
N SER A 130 -6.22 -11.96 4.72
CA SER A 130 -5.15 -11.13 5.25
C SER A 130 -4.93 -11.48 6.73
N ALA A 131 -3.79 -12.08 7.07
CA ALA A 131 -3.31 -12.05 8.44
C ALA A 131 -2.03 -11.23 8.46
N ALA A 132 -2.20 -9.91 8.60
CA ALA A 132 -1.15 -8.96 8.94
C ALA A 132 -1.74 -7.99 9.98
N ALA A 133 -1.11 -7.96 11.15
CA ALA A 133 -1.49 -7.16 12.31
C ALA A 133 -0.59 -5.94 12.44
#